data_AF-A0A6I3E3J6-F1
#
_entry.id   AF-A0A6I3E3J6-F1
#
_cell.length_a   1.000
_cell.length_b   1.000
_cell.length_c   1.000
_cell.angle_alpha   90.00
_cell.angle_beta   90.00
_cell.angle_gamma   90.00
#
_symmetry.space_group_name_H-M   'P 1'
#
loop_
_entity.id
_entity.type
_entity.pdbx_description
1 polymer ?
#
loop_
_entity_poly.entity_id
_entity_poly.type
_entity_poly.pdbx_seq_one_letter_code
_entity_poly.pdbx_strand_id
1 'polypeptide(L)'
;MSEGFEITAGDIPVILHVPHSSRQIPPDIRKDILLSDEQLKVELDEMTDSHTDKIASLSVADLSKQPWFFRNKLSRLVIDPERFPDEREIMNKVGMGAVYLKTSTGEQLRSENFDAKPLIDRFFKPYASAFTQLVEKLLNQHKSVF
;
A
#
# COMPACT_ATOMS: atom_id res chain seq x y z
N MET A 1 -15.69 -4.96 6.48
CA MET A 1 -14.43 -5.43 5.87
C MET A 1 -13.70 -4.18 5.40
N SER A 2 -12.46 -3.97 5.83
CA SER A 2 -11.69 -2.77 5.48
C SER A 2 -11.47 -2.70 3.97
N GLU A 3 -11.94 -1.63 3.32
CA GLU A 3 -11.96 -1.49 1.85
C GLU A 3 -10.56 -1.40 1.19
N GLY A 4 -9.45 -1.54 1.93
CA GLY A 4 -8.10 -1.26 1.42
C GLY A 4 -7.04 -2.33 1.66
N PHE A 5 -7.21 -3.27 2.59
CA PHE A 5 -6.19 -4.28 2.91
C PHE A 5 -6.80 -5.55 3.49
N GLU A 6 -6.02 -6.62 3.48
CA GLU A 6 -6.37 -7.93 4.02
C GLU A 6 -5.29 -8.40 5.01
N ILE A 7 -5.75 -9.03 6.10
CA ILE A 7 -4.88 -9.71 7.05
C ILE A 7 -5.23 -11.20 7.02
N THR A 8 -4.25 -12.05 6.69
CA THR A 8 -4.39 -13.51 6.82
C THR A 8 -3.69 -13.95 8.10
N ALA A 9 -4.37 -14.73 8.93
CA ALA A 9 -3.81 -15.25 10.16
C ALA A 9 -2.70 -16.28 9.91
N GLY A 10 -1.72 -16.32 10.81
CA GLY A 10 -0.65 -17.31 10.83
C GLY A 10 -0.37 -17.85 12.24
N ASP A 11 0.56 -18.78 12.32
CA ASP A 11 0.93 -19.55 13.50
C ASP A 11 2.20 -19.03 14.20
N ILE A 12 3.08 -18.34 13.47
CA ILE A 12 4.38 -17.86 13.96
C ILE A 12 4.46 -16.32 13.96
N PRO A 13 5.33 -15.71 14.79
CA PRO A 13 5.45 -14.25 14.89
C PRO A 13 6.25 -13.65 13.72
N VAL A 14 5.86 -13.97 12.50
CA VAL A 14 6.42 -13.44 11.25
C VAL A 14 5.27 -12.82 10.46
N ILE A 15 5.43 -11.59 9.98
CA ILE A 15 4.46 -10.91 9.11
C ILE A 15 5.09 -10.74 7.72
N LEU A 16 4.51 -11.42 6.72
CA LEU A 16 4.78 -11.12 5.32
C LEU A 16 3.93 -9.93 4.88
N HIS A 17 4.56 -8.77 4.84
CA HIS A 17 3.96 -7.50 4.44
C HIS A 17 4.10 -7.29 2.92
N VAL A 18 2.97 -7.07 2.24
CA VAL A 18 2.91 -6.87 0.79
C VAL A 18 2.13 -5.58 0.50
N PRO A 19 2.82 -4.43 0.45
CA PRO A 19 2.19 -3.11 0.38
C PRO A 19 1.78 -2.69 -1.04
N HIS A 20 2.37 -3.25 -2.10
CA HIS A 20 2.33 -2.62 -3.43
C HIS A 20 2.09 -3.58 -4.61
N SER A 21 1.61 -4.79 -4.38
CA SER A 21 1.34 -5.75 -5.47
C SER A 21 0.03 -5.49 -6.23
N SER A 22 -0.90 -4.75 -5.64
CA SER A 22 -2.22 -4.52 -6.23
C SER A 22 -2.20 -3.38 -7.24
N ARG A 23 -3.03 -3.52 -8.28
CA ARG A 23 -3.31 -2.47 -9.29
C ARG A 23 -4.66 -1.80 -9.11
N GLN A 24 -5.41 -2.17 -8.07
CA GLN A 24 -6.80 -1.73 -7.91
C GLN A 24 -6.88 -0.24 -7.56
N ILE A 25 -7.67 0.50 -8.33
CA ILE A 25 -8.01 1.90 -8.08
C ILE A 25 -9.53 2.02 -8.00
N PRO A 26 -10.12 2.47 -6.89
CA PRO A 26 -11.57 2.65 -6.80
C PRO A 26 -12.08 3.68 -7.82
N PRO A 27 -13.26 3.50 -8.44
CA PRO A 27 -13.76 4.40 -9.49
C PRO A 27 -13.88 5.87 -9.06
N ASP A 28 -14.23 6.10 -7.79
CA ASP A 28 -14.33 7.43 -7.22
C ASP A 28 -12.97 8.10 -7.01
N ILE A 29 -11.87 7.35 -6.98
CA ILE A 29 -10.50 7.87 -6.95
C ILE A 29 -9.94 7.99 -8.37
N ARG A 30 -10.31 7.08 -9.28
CA ARG A 30 -9.89 7.11 -10.69
C ARG A 30 -10.22 8.44 -11.35
N LYS A 31 -11.33 9.08 -10.98
CA LYS A 31 -11.75 10.40 -11.50
C LYS A 31 -10.77 11.54 -11.21
N ASP A 32 -9.95 11.40 -10.16
CA ASP A 32 -8.98 12.42 -9.75
C ASP A 32 -7.61 12.22 -10.42
N ILE A 33 -7.43 11.12 -11.16
CA ILE A 33 -6.21 10.81 -11.91
C ILE A 33 -6.34 11.37 -13.33
N LEU A 34 -5.40 12.24 -13.69
CA LEU A 34 -5.40 13.00 -14.96
C LEU A 34 -4.99 12.17 -16.18
N LEU A 35 -4.33 11.03 -15.96
CA LEU A 35 -3.87 10.15 -17.03
C LEU A 35 -5.04 9.53 -17.79
N SER A 36 -4.88 9.33 -19.10
CA SER A 36 -5.73 8.44 -19.88
C SER A 36 -5.63 7.00 -19.36
N ASP A 37 -6.52 6.11 -19.78
CA ASP A 37 -6.46 4.71 -19.35
C ASP A 37 -5.18 4.01 -19.86
N GLU A 38 -4.70 4.36 -21.06
CA GLU A 38 -3.45 3.85 -21.61
C GLU A 38 -2.24 4.35 -20.83
N GLN A 39 -2.20 5.64 -20.50
CA GLN A 39 -1.13 6.24 -19.70
C GLN A 39 -1.12 5.68 -18.28
N LEU A 40 -2.29 5.54 -17.65
CA LEU A 40 -2.43 4.95 -16.33
C LEU A 40 -2.01 3.48 -16.31
N LYS A 41 -2.28 2.72 -17.38
CA LYS A 41 -1.81 1.35 -17.50
C LYS A 41 -0.29 1.27 -17.48
N VAL A 42 0.40 2.13 -18.24
CA VAL A 42 1.87 2.22 -18.26
C VAL A 42 2.40 2.61 -16.88
N GLU A 43 1.85 3.65 -16.25
CA GLU A 43 2.28 4.08 -14.92
C GLU A 43 2.06 2.97 -13.87
N LEU A 44 0.96 2.22 -13.96
CA LEU A 44 0.73 1.05 -13.12
C LEU A 44 1.75 -0.07 -13.40
N ASP A 45 2.21 -0.26 -14.63
CA ASP A 45 3.24 -1.25 -14.94
C ASP A 45 4.59 -0.86 -14.31
N GLU A 46 4.94 0.43 -14.29
CA GLU A 46 6.15 0.96 -13.65
C GLU A 46 6.07 0.97 -12.11
N MET A 47 4.90 1.29 -11.57
CA MET A 47 4.74 1.53 -10.13
C MET A 47 4.25 0.32 -9.33
N THR A 48 3.85 -0.78 -9.97
CA THR A 48 3.38 -1.97 -9.24
C THR A 48 4.52 -2.93 -8.99
N ASP A 49 4.68 -3.36 -7.74
CA ASP A 49 5.61 -4.42 -7.36
C ASP A 49 5.01 -5.77 -7.75
N SER A 50 4.96 -6.00 -9.06
CA SER A 50 4.19 -7.07 -9.68
C SER A 50 4.63 -8.43 -9.14
N HIS A 51 3.63 -9.24 -8.77
CA HIS A 51 3.80 -10.59 -8.25
C HIS A 51 4.53 -10.72 -6.91
N THR A 52 4.81 -9.64 -6.18
CA THR A 52 5.39 -9.76 -4.82
C THR A 52 4.46 -10.49 -3.85
N ASP A 53 3.15 -10.40 -4.02
CA ASP A 53 2.16 -11.22 -3.29
C ASP A 53 2.30 -12.71 -3.60
N LYS A 54 2.52 -13.06 -4.87
CA LYS A 54 2.74 -14.43 -5.32
C LYS A 54 4.08 -14.96 -4.81
N ILE A 55 5.14 -14.17 -4.90
CA ILE A 55 6.47 -14.53 -4.35
C ILE A 55 6.35 -14.80 -2.85
N ALA A 56 5.73 -13.88 -2.10
CA ALA A 56 5.53 -14.04 -0.66
C ALA A 56 4.73 -15.32 -0.34
N SER A 57 3.65 -15.58 -1.06
CA SER A 57 2.80 -16.78 -0.85
C SER A 57 3.55 -18.07 -1.20
N LEU A 58 4.30 -18.09 -2.29
CA LEU A 58 5.08 -19.27 -2.71
C LEU A 58 6.27 -19.53 -1.78
N SER A 59 6.88 -18.49 -1.21
CA SER A 59 8.05 -18.63 -0.33
C SER A 59 7.77 -19.41 0.96
N VAL A 60 6.49 -19.57 1.32
CA VAL A 60 6.07 -20.22 2.56
C VAL A 60 5.08 -21.38 2.35
N ALA A 61 4.85 -21.78 1.09
CA ALA A 61 3.84 -22.78 0.73
C ALA A 61 4.08 -24.14 1.42
N ASP A 62 5.34 -24.54 1.60
CA ASP A 62 5.72 -25.84 2.18
C ASP A 62 6.00 -25.78 3.69
N LEU A 63 5.78 -24.63 4.34
CA LEU A 63 5.99 -24.51 5.78
C LEU A 63 4.87 -25.19 6.57
N SER A 64 5.26 -25.97 7.58
CA SER A 64 4.32 -26.60 8.52
C SER A 64 3.64 -25.62 9.48
N LYS A 65 4.21 -24.42 9.64
CA LYS A 65 3.63 -23.30 10.38
C LYS A 65 3.67 -22.06 9.51
N GLN A 66 2.52 -21.41 9.33
CA GLN A 66 2.37 -20.31 8.39
C GLN A 66 2.67 -18.96 9.05
N PRO A 67 3.31 -17.99 8.38
CA PRO A 67 3.39 -16.62 8.87
C PRO A 67 2.03 -15.91 8.72
N TRP A 68 1.90 -14.75 9.36
CA TRP A 68 0.82 -13.82 9.08
C TRP A 68 1.07 -13.13 7.73
N PHE A 69 0.01 -12.74 7.03
CA PHE A 69 0.12 -11.86 5.87
C PHE A 69 -0.61 -10.56 6.10
N PHE A 70 -0.01 -9.45 5.69
CA PHE A 70 -0.66 -8.15 5.60
C PHE A 70 -0.54 -7.64 4.16
N ARG A 71 -1.63 -7.67 3.40
CA ARG A 71 -1.64 -7.34 1.97
C ARG A 71 -2.45 -6.08 1.71
N ASN A 72 -1.84 -5.07 1.10
CA ASN A 72 -2.59 -3.96 0.53
C ASN A 72 -3.42 -4.47 -0.66
N LYS A 73 -4.67 -4.03 -0.76
CA LYS A 73 -5.56 -4.37 -1.88
C LYS A 73 -5.68 -3.23 -2.88
N LEU A 74 -5.08 -2.07 -2.62
CA LEU A 74 -5.10 -0.90 -3.51
C LEU A 74 -3.74 -0.69 -4.16
N SER A 75 -3.74 -0.05 -5.32
CA SER A 75 -2.52 0.47 -5.93
C SER A 75 -1.90 1.56 -5.07
N ARG A 76 -0.55 1.63 -5.06
CA ARG A 76 0.16 2.76 -4.45
C ARG A 76 -0.18 4.12 -5.07
N LEU A 77 -0.74 4.12 -6.29
CA LEU A 77 -1.26 5.35 -6.90
C LEU A 77 -2.53 5.88 -6.21
N VAL A 78 -3.26 5.06 -5.44
CA VAL A 78 -4.35 5.52 -4.54
C VAL A 78 -3.73 6.12 -3.29
N ILE A 79 -2.92 5.32 -2.60
CA ILE A 79 -2.17 5.71 -1.41
C ILE A 79 -0.95 4.81 -1.32
N ASP A 80 0.22 5.39 -1.08
CA ASP A 80 1.42 4.63 -0.75
C ASP A 80 1.53 4.50 0.78
N PRO A 81 1.28 3.30 1.35
CA PRO A 81 1.33 3.10 2.80
C PRO A 81 2.76 3.09 3.37
N GLU A 82 3.81 3.08 2.54
CA GLU A 82 5.21 3.07 2.97
C GLU A 82 5.86 4.45 2.98
N ARG A 83 5.08 5.50 2.67
CA ARG A 83 5.50 6.90 2.73
C ARG A 83 4.96 7.56 3.98
N PHE A 84 5.69 8.53 4.54
CA PHE A 84 5.11 9.34 5.62
C PHE A 84 3.95 10.18 5.07
N PRO A 85 2.82 10.30 5.79
CA PRO A 85 1.63 11.01 5.30
C PRO A 85 1.72 12.53 5.51
N ASP A 86 2.91 13.05 5.80
CA ASP A 86 3.16 14.42 6.27
C ASP A 86 4.50 14.95 5.73
N GLU A 87 4.88 16.15 6.18
CA GLU A 87 6.05 16.89 5.69
C GLU A 87 7.39 16.18 5.87
N ARG A 88 7.46 15.13 6.69
CA ARG A 88 8.67 14.31 6.86
C ARG A 88 9.02 13.53 5.59
N GLU A 89 8.04 13.26 4.72
CA GLU A 89 8.26 12.54 3.48
C GLU A 89 9.01 13.40 2.46
N ILE A 90 10.27 13.04 2.20
CA ILE A 90 11.14 13.76 1.26
C ILE A 90 10.58 13.69 -0.17
N MET A 91 9.90 12.60 -0.54
CA MET A 91 9.31 12.43 -1.87
C MET A 91 8.14 13.37 -2.15
N ASN A 92 7.60 14.07 -1.14
CA ASN A 92 6.67 15.18 -1.37
C ASN A 92 7.27 16.24 -2.31
N LYS A 93 8.59 16.47 -2.25
CA LYS A 93 9.29 17.47 -3.08
C LYS A 93 9.24 17.19 -4.58
N VAL A 94 9.06 15.92 -4.94
CA VAL A 94 8.94 15.46 -6.34
C VAL A 94 7.52 14.97 -6.64
N GLY A 95 6.57 15.18 -5.73
CA GLY A 95 5.16 14.82 -5.91
C GLY A 95 4.86 13.33 -5.80
N MET A 96 5.71 12.53 -5.14
CA MET A 96 5.55 11.08 -4.96
C MET A 96 5.52 10.68 -3.47
N GLY A 97 4.84 11.48 -2.65
CA GLY A 97 4.64 11.20 -1.22
C GLY A 97 3.58 10.13 -0.95
N ALA A 98 2.95 10.09 0.22
CA ALA A 98 1.88 9.11 0.50
C ALA A 98 0.70 9.20 -0.50
N VAL A 99 0.42 10.39 -1.02
CA VAL A 99 -0.49 10.61 -2.15
C VAL A 99 0.30 11.23 -3.28
N TYR A 100 0.35 10.55 -4.42
CA TYR A 100 1.13 11.00 -5.56
C TYR A 100 0.38 12.14 -6.29
N LEU A 101 1.09 13.25 -6.51
CA LEU A 101 0.69 14.33 -7.42
C LEU A 101 1.33 14.14 -8.80
N LYS A 102 2.49 13.49 -8.85
CA LYS A 102 3.30 13.25 -10.05
C LYS A 102 3.42 11.76 -10.35
N THR A 103 3.62 11.44 -11.62
CA THR A 103 3.99 10.10 -12.09
C THR A 103 5.46 9.79 -11.78
N SER A 104 5.86 8.54 -11.98
CA SER A 104 7.24 8.05 -11.95
C SER A 104 8.21 8.86 -12.82
N THR A 105 7.71 9.47 -13.90
CA THR A 105 8.47 10.28 -14.85
C THR A 105 8.34 11.79 -14.62
N GLY A 106 7.56 12.24 -13.63
CA GLY A 106 7.39 13.66 -13.28
C GLY A 106 6.25 14.39 -13.99
N GLU A 107 5.44 13.69 -14.78
CA GLU A 107 4.19 14.20 -15.36
C GLU A 107 3.12 14.36 -14.27
N GLN A 108 2.08 15.17 -14.52
CA GLN A 108 0.98 15.32 -13.55
C GLN A 108 0.11 14.06 -13.48
N LEU A 109 0.06 13.43 -12.31
CA LEU A 109 -0.87 12.34 -12.00
C LEU A 109 -2.20 12.89 -11.48
N ARG A 110 -2.15 13.95 -10.66
CA ARG A 110 -3.31 14.65 -10.09
C ARG A 110 -3.14 16.17 -10.29
N SER A 111 -4.20 16.92 -10.02
CA SER A 111 -4.10 18.38 -9.95
C SER A 111 -3.06 18.81 -8.90
N GLU A 112 -2.33 19.90 -9.16
CA GLU A 112 -1.34 20.46 -8.23
C GLU A 112 -1.95 20.85 -6.88
N ASN A 113 -3.24 21.20 -6.87
CA ASN A 113 -3.98 21.60 -5.67
C ASN A 113 -4.85 20.46 -5.12
N PHE A 114 -4.56 19.20 -5.47
CA PHE A 114 -5.32 18.06 -4.97
C PHE A 114 -5.21 17.95 -3.44
N ASP A 115 -6.36 17.89 -2.76
CA ASP A 115 -6.40 17.65 -1.31
C ASP A 115 -6.14 16.17 -1.01
N ALA A 116 -4.98 15.87 -0.43
CA ALA A 116 -4.59 14.51 -0.04
C ALA A 116 -5.33 13.99 1.21
N LYS A 117 -5.88 14.89 2.03
CA LYS A 117 -6.43 14.55 3.35
C LYS A 117 -7.53 13.48 3.30
N PRO A 118 -8.49 13.50 2.35
CA PRO A 118 -9.51 12.45 2.26
C PRO A 118 -8.92 11.05 2.01
N LEU A 119 -7.86 10.94 1.20
CA LEU A 119 -7.21 9.64 0.94
C LEU A 119 -6.41 9.16 2.14
N ILE A 120 -5.73 10.07 2.83
CA ILE A 120 -5.01 9.76 4.07
C ILE A 120 -5.99 9.27 5.14
N ASP A 121 -7.10 9.99 5.33
CA ASP A 121 -8.11 9.64 6.32
C ASP A 121 -8.82 8.31 6.00
N ARG A 122 -9.14 8.08 4.73
CA ARG A 122 -9.88 6.88 4.29
C ARG A 122 -9.02 5.63 4.19
N PHE A 123 -7.78 5.75 3.73
CA PHE A 123 -6.97 4.58 3.38
C PHE A 123 -5.69 4.47 4.20
N PHE A 124 -4.91 5.55 4.35
CA PHE A 124 -3.64 5.49 5.08
C PHE A 124 -3.83 5.18 6.57
N LYS A 125 -4.67 5.97 7.26
CA LYS A 125 -4.85 5.83 8.71
C LYS A 125 -5.39 4.45 9.12
N PRO A 126 -6.42 3.88 8.45
CA PRO A 126 -6.88 2.53 8.77
C PRO A 126 -5.81 1.46 8.50
N TYR A 127 -5.06 1.60 7.41
CA TYR A 127 -3.96 0.68 7.07
C TYR A 127 -2.88 0.69 8.16
N ALA A 128 -2.34 1.87 8.47
CA ALA A 128 -1.27 2.04 9.47
C ALA A 128 -1.72 1.59 10.86
N SER A 129 -2.97 1.89 11.24
CA SER A 129 -3.55 1.45 12.51
C SER A 129 -3.66 -0.07 12.60
N ALA A 130 -4.15 -0.73 11.54
CA ALA A 130 -4.27 -2.18 11.52
C ALA A 130 -2.91 -2.89 11.51
N PHE A 131 -1.93 -2.36 10.78
CA PHE A 131 -0.58 -2.92 10.78
C PHE A 131 0.08 -2.78 12.17
N THR A 132 -0.05 -1.61 12.80
CA THR A 132 0.42 -1.36 14.17
C THR A 132 -0.23 -2.33 15.16
N GLN A 133 -1.56 -2.48 15.12
CA GLN A 133 -2.28 -3.40 16.00
C GLN A 133 -1.85 -4.86 15.80
N LEU A 134 -1.57 -5.28 14.56
CA LEU A 134 -1.06 -6.62 14.28
C LEU A 134 0.34 -6.83 14.89
N VAL A 135 1.25 -5.89 14.69
CA VAL A 135 2.60 -5.90 15.26
C VAL A 135 2.54 -5.94 16.79
N GLU A 136 1.75 -5.07 17.42
CA GLU A 136 1.56 -5.03 18.87
C GLU A 136 0.98 -6.34 19.42
N LYS A 137 -0.01 -6.91 18.72
CA LYS A 137 -0.60 -8.20 19.09
C LYS A 137 0.47 -9.29 19.13
N LEU A 138 1.27 -9.42 18.08
CA LEU A 138 2.30 -10.46 17.99
C LEU A 138 3.44 -10.24 19.00
N LEU A 139 3.87 -8.99 19.20
CA LEU A 139 4.85 -8.64 20.24
C LEU A 139 4.35 -9.01 21.64
N ASN A 140 3.09 -8.73 21.97
CA ASN A 140 2.52 -9.06 23.26
C ASN A 140 2.47 -10.58 23.50
N GLN A 141 2.09 -11.33 22.47
CA GLN A 141 1.94 -12.80 22.50
C GLN A 141 3.28 -13.55 22.51
N HIS A 142 4.26 -13.10 21.72
CA HIS A 142 5.48 -13.86 21.44
C HIS A 142 6.77 -13.20 21.93
N LYS A 143 6.71 -11.94 22.40
CA LYS A 143 7.86 -11.10 22.79
C LYS A 143 8.83 -10.73 21.66
N SER A 144 8.50 -11.12 20.43
CA SER A 144 9.19 -10.78 19.20
C SER A 144 8.22 -10.79 18.04
N VAL A 145 8.52 -10.05 16.98
CA VAL A 145 7.87 -10.12 15.67
C VAL A 145 8.92 -9.84 14.60
N PHE A 146 8.84 -10.54 13.48
CA PHE A 146 9.72 -10.41 12.33
C PHE A 146 8.94 -10.11 11.05
#